data_AF-A0A522BAZ4-F1
#
_entry.id   AF-A0A522BAZ4-F1
#
_cell.length_a   1.000
_cell.length_b   1.000
_cell.length_c   1.000
_cell.angle_alpha   90.00
_cell.angle_beta   90.00
_cell.angle_gamma   90.00
#
_symmetry.space_group_name_H-M   'P 1'
#
loop_
_entity.id
_entity.type
_entity.pdbx_description
1 polymer ?
#
loop_
_entity_poly.entity_id
_entity_poly.type
_entity_poly.pdbx_seq_one_letter_code
_entity_poly.pdbx_strand_id
1 'polypeptide(L)'
;MLDQFKRWISKEPEGADAKALSGWAKTHGHIFKTVRNEQGGVVECHETERHWRIEWGAPQRIYIEGSELRLREELGISPDLQLMLISRTLAMKLETDVFERFTEAMQTQIDHTLPEEMRWLAMFPRVSMGEHKALKARYQLQSPATGVAQAWLDGELADALLRASSGVLQGDPSFVILMLRGRLYLRMQAPRLDSEMLDAVDHLFGIAARRAKVVAAAAGRTSTINSASDWPSTSATAWQSQLNSEAGSTLPPADAGLPEGARAGSRHARR
;
A
#
# COMPACT_ATOMS: atom_id res chain seq x y z
N MET A 1 -9.93 31.49 -23.79
CA MET A 1 -10.22 30.06 -23.51
C MET A 1 -9.48 29.16 -24.51
N LEU A 2 -8.15 29.12 -24.50
CA LEU A 2 -7.36 28.32 -25.45
C LEU A 2 -6.01 27.83 -24.87
N ASP A 3 -5.89 27.70 -23.54
CA ASP A 3 -4.65 27.26 -22.87
C ASP A 3 -4.68 25.82 -22.32
N GLN A 4 -5.75 25.06 -22.55
CA GLN A 4 -5.92 23.71 -21.97
C GLN A 4 -5.33 22.56 -22.81
N PHE A 5 -4.71 22.86 -23.96
CA PHE A 5 -4.08 21.86 -24.85
C PHE A 5 -2.55 21.87 -24.81
N LYS A 6 -1.93 22.18 -23.66
CA LYS A 6 -0.51 21.82 -23.47
C LYS A 6 -0.41 20.32 -23.24
N ARG A 7 -0.38 19.60 -24.37
CA ARG A 7 0.10 18.23 -24.57
C ARG A 7 1.23 17.95 -23.57
N TRP A 8 0.91 17.18 -22.55
CA TRP A 8 1.91 16.40 -21.84
C TRP A 8 2.44 15.37 -22.83
N ILE A 9 3.62 15.65 -23.38
CA ILE A 9 4.39 14.64 -24.10
C ILE A 9 4.96 13.73 -23.02
N SER A 10 4.14 12.80 -22.55
CA SER A 10 4.59 11.66 -21.76
C SER A 10 5.58 10.89 -22.65
N LYS A 11 6.76 10.56 -22.11
CA LYS A 11 7.70 9.66 -22.78
C LYS A 11 6.96 8.36 -23.13
N GLU A 12 7.24 7.77 -24.29
CA GLU A 12 6.61 6.49 -24.64
C GLU A 12 6.96 5.42 -23.60
N PRO A 13 6.00 4.55 -23.22
CA PRO A 13 6.28 3.43 -22.34
C PRO A 13 7.31 2.48 -22.98
N GLU A 14 8.37 2.19 -22.23
CA GLU A 14 9.47 1.34 -22.66
C GLU A 14 9.27 -0.08 -22.10
N GLY A 15 9.35 -1.10 -22.96
CA GLY A 15 9.05 -2.50 -22.61
C GLY A 15 7.62 -2.95 -22.94
N ALA A 16 7.44 -4.26 -23.11
CA ALA A 16 6.15 -4.84 -23.51
C ALA A 16 5.06 -4.63 -22.44
N ASP A 17 5.40 -4.80 -21.17
CA ASP A 17 4.44 -4.71 -20.06
C ASP A 17 4.01 -3.27 -19.77
N ALA A 18 4.93 -2.30 -19.86
CA ALA A 18 4.57 -0.88 -19.77
C ALA A 18 3.65 -0.44 -20.93
N LYS A 19 3.85 -1.00 -22.12
CA LYS A 19 2.94 -0.81 -23.27
C LYS A 19 1.58 -1.48 -23.02
N ALA A 20 1.54 -2.68 -22.46
CA ALA A 20 0.31 -3.37 -22.10
C ALA A 20 -0.50 -2.56 -21.08
N LEU A 21 0.14 -2.06 -20.01
CA LEU A 21 -0.50 -1.22 -19.01
C LEU A 21 -1.00 0.11 -19.59
N SER A 22 -0.20 0.76 -20.44
CA SER A 22 -0.62 1.99 -21.13
C SER A 22 -1.78 1.76 -22.10
N GLY A 23 -1.77 0.66 -22.85
CA GLY A 23 -2.84 0.27 -23.75
C GLY A 23 -4.14 -0.02 -23.00
N TRP A 24 -4.05 -0.81 -21.93
CA TRP A 24 -5.17 -1.10 -21.03
C TRP A 24 -5.77 0.18 -20.45
N ALA A 25 -4.94 1.11 -19.96
CA ALA A 25 -5.39 2.39 -19.42
C ALA A 25 -6.15 3.21 -20.47
N LYS A 26 -5.65 3.28 -21.71
CA LYS A 26 -6.31 4.00 -22.81
C LYS A 26 -7.68 3.40 -23.15
N THR A 27 -7.77 2.07 -23.23
CA THR A 27 -9.05 1.37 -23.51
C THR A 27 -10.10 1.65 -22.44
N HIS A 28 -9.69 1.81 -21.18
CA HIS A 28 -10.57 2.11 -20.04
C HIS A 28 -10.72 3.61 -19.75
N GLY A 29 -10.15 4.49 -20.58
CA GLY A 29 -10.25 5.94 -20.39
C GLY A 29 -9.48 6.47 -19.17
N HIS A 30 -8.50 5.72 -18.67
CA HIS A 30 -7.66 6.10 -17.53
C HIS A 30 -6.37 6.82 -17.97
N ILE A 31 -5.71 7.48 -17.00
CA ILE A 31 -4.53 8.31 -17.27
C ILE A 31 -3.26 7.51 -16.97
N PHE A 32 -2.45 7.24 -17.99
CA PHE A 32 -1.15 6.60 -17.84
C PHE A 32 0.00 7.62 -17.69
N LYS A 33 0.93 7.34 -16.77
CA LYS A 33 2.16 8.10 -16.51
C LYS A 33 3.35 7.14 -16.47
N THR A 34 4.45 7.50 -17.15
CA THR A 34 5.72 6.79 -17.05
C THR A 34 6.47 7.15 -15.77
N VAL A 35 7.12 6.18 -15.14
CA VAL A 35 8.06 6.44 -14.04
C VAL A 35 9.38 6.96 -14.62
N ARG A 36 9.95 8.02 -14.03
CA ARG A 36 11.23 8.58 -14.50
C ARG A 36 12.35 7.62 -14.11
N ASN A 37 13.23 7.31 -15.07
CA ASN A 37 14.47 6.55 -14.87
C ASN A 37 14.30 5.09 -14.38
N GLU A 38 13.10 4.54 -14.40
CA GLU A 38 12.81 3.16 -14.00
C GLU A 38 11.90 2.46 -15.02
N GLN A 39 12.04 1.14 -15.14
CA GLN A 39 11.07 0.34 -15.89
C GLN A 39 9.76 0.27 -15.11
N GLY A 40 8.67 0.70 -15.73
CA GLY A 40 7.37 0.68 -15.09
C GLY A 40 6.37 1.68 -15.65
N GLY A 41 5.20 1.70 -15.02
CA GLY A 41 4.11 2.58 -15.37
C GLY A 41 3.12 2.74 -14.23
N VAL A 42 2.45 3.88 -14.23
CA VAL A 42 1.43 4.24 -13.27
C VAL A 42 0.16 4.59 -14.04
N VAL A 43 -0.97 4.07 -13.57
CA VAL A 43 -2.29 4.45 -14.05
C VAL A 43 -3.04 5.10 -12.91
N GLU A 44 -3.49 6.33 -13.13
CA GLU A 44 -4.48 7.01 -12.30
C GLU A 44 -5.86 6.73 -12.87
N CYS A 45 -6.67 6.01 -12.10
CA CYS A 45 -7.98 5.56 -12.48
C CYS A 45 -9.04 6.38 -11.73
N HIS A 46 -10.04 6.84 -12.48
CA HIS A 46 -11.08 7.70 -11.98
C HIS A 46 -12.42 7.24 -12.56
N GLU A 47 -13.32 6.82 -11.69
CA GLU A 47 -14.75 6.62 -11.96
C GLU A 47 -15.54 7.48 -10.96
N THR A 48 -16.83 7.69 -11.21
CA THR A 48 -17.69 8.58 -10.40
C THR A 48 -17.57 8.34 -8.89
N GLU A 49 -17.44 7.08 -8.47
CA GLU A 49 -17.44 6.68 -7.04
C GLU A 49 -16.14 5.99 -6.60
N ARG A 50 -15.11 5.97 -7.46
CA ARG A 50 -13.89 5.20 -7.23
C ARG A 50 -12.66 5.92 -7.79
N HIS A 51 -11.69 6.14 -6.91
CA HIS A 51 -10.39 6.71 -7.28
C HIS A 51 -9.28 5.78 -6.80
N TRP A 52 -8.60 5.15 -7.75
CA TRP A 52 -7.56 4.20 -7.43
C TRP A 52 -6.38 4.36 -8.35
N ARG A 53 -5.24 3.82 -7.91
CA ARG A 53 -3.98 3.87 -8.63
C ARG A 53 -3.51 2.46 -8.87
N ILE A 54 -3.12 2.18 -10.11
CA ILE A 54 -2.43 0.95 -10.49
C ILE A 54 -0.99 1.31 -10.82
N GLU A 55 -0.04 0.53 -10.36
CA GLU A 55 1.37 0.74 -10.61
C GLU A 55 2.06 -0.59 -10.88
N TRP A 56 2.88 -0.64 -11.92
CA TRP A 56 3.70 -1.80 -12.24
C TRP A 56 5.16 -1.36 -12.41
N GLY A 57 6.09 -2.14 -11.88
CA GLY A 57 7.52 -1.88 -12.05
C GLY A 57 8.38 -2.67 -11.07
N ALA A 58 9.52 -2.08 -10.68
CA ALA A 58 10.45 -2.69 -9.75
C ALA A 58 9.76 -3.12 -8.42
N PRO A 59 10.15 -4.27 -7.84
CA PRO A 59 9.61 -4.72 -6.56
C PRO A 59 9.97 -3.77 -5.42
N GLN A 60 8.99 -3.45 -4.59
CA GLN A 60 9.18 -2.71 -3.33
C GLN A 60 9.17 -3.64 -2.10
N ARG A 61 9.08 -4.96 -2.31
CA ARG A 61 9.13 -5.99 -1.27
C ARG A 61 10.16 -7.03 -1.64
N ILE A 62 10.95 -7.43 -0.65
CA ILE A 62 12.06 -8.39 -0.81
C ILE A 62 11.59 -9.79 -1.25
N TYR A 63 10.33 -10.14 -1.01
CA TYR A 63 9.74 -11.43 -1.35
C TYR A 63 9.06 -11.46 -2.73
N ILE A 64 9.08 -10.34 -3.47
CA ILE A 64 8.53 -10.26 -4.83
C ILE A 64 9.68 -10.28 -5.81
N GLU A 65 9.69 -11.30 -6.68
CA GLU A 65 10.72 -11.47 -7.70
C GLU A 65 10.25 -10.88 -9.03
N GLY A 66 11.20 -10.39 -9.83
CA GLY A 66 10.91 -9.82 -11.15
C GLY A 66 10.25 -8.45 -11.06
N SER A 67 8.93 -8.40 -11.26
CA SER A 67 8.16 -7.16 -11.29
C SER A 67 6.92 -7.27 -10.42
N GLU A 68 6.50 -6.13 -9.87
CA GLU A 68 5.40 -6.05 -8.93
C GLU A 68 4.26 -5.20 -9.51
N LEU A 69 3.04 -5.71 -9.40
CA LEU A 69 1.81 -4.97 -9.62
C LEU A 69 1.23 -4.52 -8.27
N ARG A 70 0.93 -3.23 -8.17
CA ARG A 70 0.43 -2.56 -6.96
C ARG A 70 -0.85 -1.82 -7.27
N LEU A 71 -1.90 -2.05 -6.51
CA LEU A 71 -3.13 -1.26 -6.55
C LEU A 71 -3.34 -0.58 -5.21
N ARG A 72 -3.86 0.65 -5.24
CA ARG A 72 -4.18 1.43 -4.04
C ARG A 72 -5.47 2.23 -4.24
N GLU A 73 -6.36 2.16 -3.27
CA GLU A 73 -7.59 2.97 -3.19
C GLU A 73 -7.72 3.59 -1.80
N GLU A 74 -8.08 4.88 -1.74
CA GLU A 74 -8.55 5.52 -0.51
C GLU A 74 -10.05 5.24 -0.38
N LEU A 75 -10.44 4.51 0.66
CA LEU A 75 -11.82 4.02 0.79
C LEU A 75 -12.75 4.99 1.54
N GLY A 76 -12.19 5.96 2.27
CA GLY A 76 -12.97 6.88 3.10
C GLY A 76 -13.69 6.20 4.28
N ILE A 77 -13.17 5.06 4.74
CA ILE A 77 -13.69 4.29 5.88
C ILE A 77 -12.88 4.54 7.15
N SER A 78 -13.36 4.07 8.30
CA SER A 78 -12.64 4.20 9.58
C SER A 78 -11.21 3.65 9.48
N PRO A 79 -10.19 4.40 9.97
CA PRO A 79 -8.80 3.95 9.94
C PRO A 79 -8.53 2.74 10.85
N ASP A 80 -9.44 2.43 11.76
CA ASP A 80 -9.33 1.30 12.69
C ASP A 80 -9.66 -0.04 12.03
N LEU A 81 -10.33 -0.03 10.87
CA LEU A 81 -10.57 -1.26 10.13
C LEU A 81 -9.26 -1.76 9.49
N GLN A 82 -8.75 -2.85 10.05
CA GLN A 82 -7.49 -3.46 9.67
C GLN A 82 -7.71 -4.93 9.34
N LEU A 83 -7.34 -5.34 8.12
CA LEU A 83 -7.30 -6.74 7.70
C LEU A 83 -6.18 -7.00 6.69
N MET A 84 -5.66 -8.23 6.67
CA MET A 84 -4.68 -8.69 5.69
C MET A 84 -5.08 -10.07 5.19
N LEU A 85 -5.25 -10.19 3.88
CA LEU A 85 -5.37 -11.46 3.18
C LEU A 85 -4.07 -11.71 2.42
N ILE A 86 -3.45 -12.85 2.65
CA ILE A 86 -2.15 -13.21 2.08
C ILE A 86 -2.21 -14.62 1.50
N SER A 87 -1.54 -14.86 0.37
CA SER A 87 -1.33 -16.22 -0.16
C SER A 87 -0.67 -17.10 0.90
N ARG A 88 -1.15 -18.34 1.05
CA ARG A 88 -0.71 -19.25 2.11
C ARG A 88 0.77 -19.57 1.97
N THR A 89 1.26 -19.77 0.76
CA THR A 89 2.68 -20.04 0.48
C THR A 89 3.56 -18.86 0.87
N LEU A 90 3.16 -17.63 0.55
CA LEU A 90 3.88 -16.44 0.99
C LEU A 90 3.84 -16.30 2.52
N ALA A 91 2.68 -16.49 3.15
CA ALA A 91 2.57 -16.43 4.61
C ALA A 91 3.52 -17.43 5.30
N MET A 92 3.59 -18.67 4.82
CA MET A 92 4.53 -19.67 5.35
C MET A 92 5.99 -19.26 5.15
N LYS A 93 6.36 -18.76 3.96
CA LYS A 93 7.72 -18.26 3.69
C LYS A 93 8.09 -17.13 4.65
N LEU A 94 7.21 -16.15 4.82
CA LEU A 94 7.44 -15.03 5.72
C LEU A 94 7.46 -15.44 7.19
N GLU A 95 6.62 -16.40 7.62
CA GLU A 95 6.65 -16.96 8.98
C GLU A 95 8.00 -17.67 9.26
N THR A 96 8.54 -18.42 8.29
CA THR A 96 9.88 -19.05 8.40
C THR A 96 10.99 -18.01 8.45
N ASP A 97 11.00 -17.04 7.53
CA ASP A 97 12.00 -15.97 7.51
C ASP A 97 12.02 -15.16 8.82
N VAL A 98 10.83 -14.91 9.39
CA VAL A 98 10.67 -14.25 10.69
C VAL A 98 11.27 -15.09 11.81
N PHE A 99 10.99 -16.39 11.82
CA PHE A 99 11.55 -17.31 12.82
C PHE A 99 13.07 -17.33 12.76
N GLU A 100 13.66 -17.49 11.57
CA GLU A 100 15.12 -17.50 11.37
C GLU A 100 15.76 -16.21 11.89
N ARG A 101 15.22 -15.05 11.50
CA ARG A 101 15.70 -13.74 11.97
C ARG A 101 15.56 -13.56 13.48
N PHE A 102 14.48 -14.05 14.09
CA PHE A 102 14.32 -14.00 15.56
C PHE A 102 15.28 -14.95 16.28
N THR A 103 15.58 -16.12 15.70
CA THR A 103 16.55 -17.07 16.28
C THR A 103 17.99 -16.58 16.15
N GLU A 104 18.33 -15.89 15.06
CA GLU A 104 19.62 -15.21 14.90
C GLU A 104 19.73 -13.96 15.78
N ALA A 105 18.61 -13.27 16.05
CA ALA A 105 18.53 -12.06 16.86
C ALA A 105 18.28 -12.30 18.37
N MET A 106 18.95 -13.30 18.97
CA MET A 106 19.27 -13.30 20.42
C MET A 106 20.27 -12.15 20.79
N GLN A 107 20.33 -11.09 19.98
CA GLN A 107 21.10 -9.87 20.18
C GLN A 107 20.16 -8.65 20.03
N THR A 108 19.33 -8.43 21.06
CA THR A 108 18.73 -7.15 21.49
C THR A 108 18.56 -6.01 20.47
N GLN A 109 17.59 -6.10 19.56
CA GLN A 109 16.78 -4.97 19.09
C GLN A 109 15.62 -5.48 18.24
N ILE A 110 14.38 -5.09 18.57
CA ILE A 110 13.23 -5.33 17.69
C ILE A 110 13.45 -4.50 16.44
N ASP A 111 13.79 -5.18 15.36
CA ASP A 111 14.27 -4.56 14.14
C ASP A 111 13.10 -3.90 13.38
N HIS A 112 13.14 -2.56 13.25
CA HIS A 112 12.15 -1.78 12.51
C HIS A 112 12.17 -2.05 10.99
N THR A 113 13.07 -2.92 10.51
CA THR A 113 13.21 -3.32 9.11
C THR A 113 12.20 -4.37 8.65
N LEU A 114 11.47 -5.02 9.57
CA LEU A 114 10.53 -6.08 9.19
C LEU A 114 9.43 -5.53 8.27
N PRO A 115 9.24 -6.14 7.06
CA PRO A 115 8.11 -5.84 6.19
C PRO A 115 6.79 -5.90 6.95
N GLU A 116 5.85 -5.08 6.52
CA GLU A 116 4.56 -4.95 7.19
C GLU A 116 3.84 -6.29 7.34
N GLU A 117 3.89 -7.13 6.31
CA GLU A 117 3.21 -8.41 6.28
C GLU A 117 3.76 -9.37 7.34
N MET A 118 5.09 -9.37 7.55
CA MET A 118 5.73 -10.15 8.63
C MET A 118 5.26 -9.71 10.02
N ARG A 119 5.16 -8.39 10.23
CA ARG A 119 4.67 -7.83 11.49
C ARG A 119 3.22 -8.25 11.76
N TRP A 120 2.38 -8.22 10.74
CA TRP A 120 1.00 -8.68 10.84
C TRP A 120 0.91 -10.17 11.20
N LEU A 121 1.74 -11.01 10.56
CA LEU A 121 1.79 -12.45 10.84
C LEU A 121 2.12 -12.76 12.31
N ALA A 122 2.96 -11.92 12.93
CA ALA A 122 3.31 -12.04 14.34
C ALA A 122 2.28 -11.40 15.31
N MET A 123 1.61 -10.32 14.90
CA MET A 123 0.81 -9.49 15.81
C MET A 123 -0.69 -9.81 15.83
N PHE A 124 -1.28 -10.23 14.71
CA PHE A 124 -2.73 -10.35 14.58
C PHE A 124 -3.20 -11.79 14.48
N PRO A 125 -4.35 -12.13 15.08
CA PRO A 125 -4.85 -13.49 15.05
C PRO A 125 -5.27 -13.88 13.64
N ARG A 126 -5.05 -15.16 13.31
CA ARG A 126 -5.60 -15.76 12.10
C ARG A 126 -7.12 -15.87 12.23
N VAL A 127 -7.82 -15.38 11.21
CA VAL A 127 -9.27 -15.45 11.09
C VAL A 127 -9.67 -16.83 10.57
N SER A 128 -10.70 -17.44 11.16
CA SER A 128 -11.20 -18.72 10.68
C SER A 128 -11.90 -18.57 9.33
N MET A 129 -11.49 -19.39 8.36
CA MET A 129 -12.10 -19.53 7.02
C MET A 129 -12.79 -20.89 6.87
N GLY A 130 -13.35 -21.43 7.95
CA GLY A 130 -13.91 -22.79 8.00
C GLY A 130 -14.95 -23.09 6.93
N GLU A 131 -15.83 -22.12 6.67
CA GLU A 131 -16.89 -22.20 5.65
C GLU A 131 -16.33 -22.13 4.21
N HIS A 132 -15.10 -21.62 4.04
CA HIS A 132 -14.45 -21.41 2.74
C HIS A 132 -13.26 -22.34 2.54
N LYS A 133 -13.49 -23.67 2.54
CA LYS A 133 -12.41 -24.68 2.47
C LYS A 133 -11.41 -24.46 1.33
N ALA A 134 -11.89 -24.12 0.14
CA ALA A 134 -11.05 -23.86 -1.03
C ALA A 134 -10.18 -22.61 -0.85
N LEU A 135 -10.71 -21.53 -0.27
CA LEU A 135 -9.92 -20.33 0.05
C LEU A 135 -8.94 -20.59 1.18
N LYS A 136 -9.36 -21.32 2.22
CA LYS A 136 -8.47 -21.70 3.33
C LYS A 136 -7.23 -22.45 2.82
N ALA A 137 -7.36 -23.28 1.78
CA ALA A 137 -6.23 -23.98 1.19
C ALA A 137 -5.21 -23.04 0.52
N ARG A 138 -5.63 -21.87 0.03
CA ARG A 138 -4.79 -20.95 -0.75
C ARG A 138 -4.40 -19.67 -0.03
N TYR A 139 -5.16 -19.25 0.97
CA TYR A 139 -4.98 -17.97 1.64
C TYR A 139 -4.97 -18.11 3.16
N GLN A 140 -4.40 -17.09 3.81
CA GLN A 140 -4.57 -16.81 5.22
C GLN A 140 -5.15 -15.40 5.38
N LEU A 141 -6.08 -15.25 6.32
CA LEU A 141 -6.68 -13.97 6.67
C LEU A 141 -6.28 -13.63 8.11
N GLN A 142 -5.83 -12.40 8.35
CA GLN A 142 -5.46 -11.88 9.65
C GLN A 142 -6.17 -10.57 9.91
N SER A 143 -6.69 -10.42 11.12
CA SER A 143 -7.32 -9.17 11.54
C SER A 143 -7.50 -9.16 13.05
N PRO A 144 -7.32 -7.99 13.71
CA PRO A 144 -7.76 -7.80 15.07
C PRO A 144 -9.29 -7.97 15.24
N ALA A 145 -10.08 -7.59 14.23
CA ALA A 145 -11.54 -7.65 14.24
C ALA A 145 -12.04 -8.86 13.45
N THR A 146 -11.81 -10.07 13.98
CA THR A 146 -12.00 -11.34 13.26
C THR A 146 -13.41 -11.50 12.65
N GLY A 147 -14.48 -11.10 13.37
CA GLY A 147 -15.85 -11.17 12.84
C GLY A 147 -16.10 -10.24 11.65
N VAL A 148 -15.53 -9.03 11.66
CA VAL A 148 -15.62 -8.08 10.53
C VAL A 148 -14.84 -8.61 9.33
N ALA A 149 -13.67 -9.21 9.57
CA ALA A 149 -12.86 -9.80 8.52
C ALA A 149 -13.53 -11.03 7.86
N GLN A 150 -14.24 -11.87 8.63
CA GLN A 150 -15.07 -12.95 8.08
C GLN A 150 -16.17 -12.39 7.19
N ALA A 151 -16.92 -11.40 7.70
CA ALA A 151 -17.97 -10.75 6.92
C ALA A 151 -17.43 -10.08 5.65
N TRP A 152 -16.21 -9.53 5.67
CA TRP A 152 -15.58 -8.93 4.50
C TRP A 152 -15.33 -9.97 3.40
N LEU A 153 -14.79 -11.13 3.79
CA LEU A 153 -14.48 -12.24 2.90
C LEU A 153 -15.73 -12.89 2.29
N ASP A 154 -16.83 -12.94 3.04
CA ASP A 154 -18.06 -13.63 2.61
C ASP A 154 -18.69 -13.06 1.33
N GLY A 155 -19.43 -13.93 0.62
CA GLY A 155 -20.19 -13.59 -0.57
C GLY A 155 -19.29 -13.31 -1.78
N GLU A 156 -19.54 -12.17 -2.43
CA GLU A 156 -18.94 -11.82 -3.73
C GLU A 156 -17.39 -11.84 -3.73
N LEU A 157 -16.75 -11.48 -2.61
CA LEU A 157 -15.29 -11.49 -2.53
C LEU A 157 -14.72 -12.90 -2.49
N ALA A 158 -15.36 -13.83 -1.78
CA ALA A 158 -14.96 -15.23 -1.78
C ALA A 158 -15.01 -15.81 -3.20
N ASP A 159 -16.10 -15.55 -3.93
CA ASP A 159 -16.25 -16.01 -5.31
C ASP A 159 -15.22 -15.38 -6.26
N ALA A 160 -14.93 -14.08 -6.09
CA ALA A 160 -13.92 -13.38 -6.87
C ALA A 160 -12.51 -13.94 -6.62
N LEU A 161 -12.17 -14.25 -5.37
CA LEU A 161 -10.89 -14.87 -5.01
C LEU A 161 -10.77 -16.30 -5.56
N LEU A 162 -11.86 -17.07 -5.60
CA LEU A 162 -11.86 -18.39 -6.23
C LEU A 162 -11.66 -18.29 -7.75
N ARG A 163 -12.33 -17.35 -8.42
CA ARG A 163 -12.10 -17.10 -9.85
C ARG A 163 -10.66 -16.66 -10.11
N ALA A 164 -10.13 -15.72 -9.32
CA ALA A 164 -8.74 -15.28 -9.43
C ALA A 164 -7.76 -16.45 -9.19
N SER A 165 -8.05 -17.33 -8.23
CA SER A 165 -7.27 -18.54 -7.94
C SER A 165 -7.21 -19.52 -9.10
N SER A 166 -8.22 -19.55 -9.97
CA SER A 166 -8.24 -20.38 -11.19
C SER A 166 -7.68 -19.66 -12.42
N GLY A 167 -7.47 -18.35 -12.35
CA GLY A 167 -6.94 -17.52 -13.44
C GLY A 167 -5.65 -16.84 -13.03
N VAL A 168 -5.70 -15.52 -12.82
CA VAL A 168 -4.52 -14.66 -12.62
C VAL A 168 -3.63 -15.03 -11.42
N LEU A 169 -4.14 -15.79 -10.45
CA LEU A 169 -3.42 -16.29 -9.27
C LEU A 169 -3.20 -17.81 -9.29
N GLN A 170 -3.41 -18.48 -10.43
CA GLN A 170 -3.29 -19.94 -10.54
C GLN A 170 -1.90 -20.45 -10.15
N GLY A 171 -0.85 -19.77 -10.62
CA GLY A 171 0.56 -20.08 -10.35
C GLY A 171 1.04 -19.74 -8.94
N ASP A 172 0.12 -19.37 -8.04
CA ASP A 172 0.41 -18.99 -6.65
C ASP A 172 1.51 -17.91 -6.52
N PRO A 173 1.39 -16.78 -7.26
CA PRO A 173 2.34 -15.68 -7.11
C PRO A 173 2.27 -15.10 -5.69
N SER A 174 3.38 -14.52 -5.22
CA SER A 174 3.37 -13.68 -4.00
C SER A 174 2.24 -12.66 -4.12
N PHE A 175 1.22 -12.81 -3.27
CA PHE A 175 -0.03 -12.04 -3.35
C PHE A 175 -0.52 -11.63 -1.95
N VAL A 176 -0.86 -10.35 -1.80
CA VAL A 176 -1.37 -9.75 -0.57
C VAL A 176 -2.45 -8.70 -0.89
N ILE A 177 -3.57 -8.73 -0.16
CA ILE A 177 -4.48 -7.60 0.01
C ILE A 177 -4.38 -7.13 1.45
N LEU A 178 -4.17 -5.83 1.63
CA LEU A 178 -4.00 -5.21 2.93
C LEU A 178 -4.93 -4.00 3.06
N MET A 179 -5.64 -3.93 4.17
CA MET A 179 -6.42 -2.76 4.54
C MET A 179 -5.81 -2.14 5.79
N LEU A 180 -5.41 -0.88 5.66
CA LEU A 180 -4.78 -0.14 6.75
C LEU A 180 -5.08 1.35 6.58
N ARG A 181 -5.51 2.01 7.67
CA ARG A 181 -5.68 3.48 7.74
C ARG A 181 -6.62 4.02 6.67
N GLY A 182 -7.76 3.37 6.48
CA GLY A 182 -8.79 3.81 5.53
C GLY A 182 -8.44 3.52 4.06
N ARG A 183 -7.34 2.82 3.79
CA ARG A 183 -6.87 2.49 2.44
C ARG A 183 -6.88 0.99 2.20
N LEU A 184 -7.13 0.62 0.95
CA LEU A 184 -6.94 -0.72 0.44
C LEU A 184 -5.69 -0.75 -0.44
N TYR A 185 -4.89 -1.78 -0.25
CA TYR A 185 -3.71 -2.08 -1.05
C TYR A 185 -3.81 -3.50 -1.57
N LEU A 186 -3.40 -3.71 -2.81
CA LEU A 186 -3.13 -5.04 -3.37
C LEU A 186 -1.71 -5.03 -3.91
N ARG A 187 -0.97 -6.10 -3.61
CA ARG A 187 0.38 -6.31 -4.10
C ARG A 187 0.48 -7.71 -4.67
N MET A 188 1.03 -7.82 -5.86
CA MET A 188 1.32 -9.13 -6.41
C MET A 188 2.57 -9.16 -7.29
N GLN A 189 3.24 -10.30 -7.28
CA GLN A 189 4.24 -10.62 -8.30
C GLN A 189 3.57 -10.74 -9.67
N ALA A 190 4.02 -9.94 -10.62
CA ALA A 190 3.48 -9.84 -11.98
C ALA A 190 4.62 -9.67 -12.99
N PRO A 191 5.35 -10.75 -13.32
CA PRO A 191 6.51 -10.69 -14.21
C PRO A 191 6.13 -10.40 -15.66
N ARG A 192 4.85 -10.56 -16.02
CA ARG A 192 4.28 -10.12 -17.29
C ARG A 192 2.91 -9.50 -17.06
N LEU A 193 2.54 -8.56 -17.92
CA LEU A 193 1.22 -7.96 -17.97
C LEU A 193 0.56 -8.23 -19.32
N ASP A 194 -0.72 -8.54 -19.25
CA ASP A 194 -1.65 -8.48 -20.36
C ASP A 194 -2.97 -7.85 -19.89
N SER A 195 -3.84 -7.51 -20.84
CA SER A 195 -5.09 -6.82 -20.53
C SER A 195 -6.06 -7.70 -19.72
N GLU A 196 -6.10 -9.02 -19.95
CA GLU A 196 -6.98 -9.94 -19.23
C GLU A 196 -6.59 -10.03 -17.76
N MET A 197 -5.29 -10.13 -17.47
CA MET A 197 -4.73 -10.07 -16.13
C MET A 197 -5.08 -8.76 -15.43
N LEU A 198 -4.93 -7.62 -16.10
CA LEU A 198 -5.25 -6.31 -15.53
C LEU A 198 -6.75 -6.17 -15.23
N ASP A 199 -7.62 -6.62 -16.12
CA ASP A 199 -9.08 -6.63 -15.91
C ASP A 199 -9.47 -7.53 -14.72
N ALA A 200 -8.89 -8.73 -14.64
CA ALA A 200 -9.17 -9.67 -13.56
C ALA A 200 -8.73 -9.12 -12.19
N VAL A 201 -7.54 -8.50 -12.13
CA VAL A 201 -7.01 -7.91 -10.88
C VAL A 201 -7.79 -6.67 -10.49
N ASP A 202 -8.12 -5.78 -11.42
CA ASP A 202 -8.92 -4.59 -11.12
C ASP A 202 -10.32 -4.97 -10.64
N HIS A 203 -10.95 -5.97 -11.26
CA HIS A 203 -12.25 -6.48 -10.85
C HIS A 203 -12.22 -7.05 -9.42
N LEU A 204 -11.22 -7.89 -9.09
CA LEU A 204 -11.03 -8.40 -7.73
C LEU A 204 -10.84 -7.26 -6.72
N PHE A 205 -9.99 -6.29 -7.07
CA PHE A 205 -9.68 -5.16 -6.21
C PHE A 205 -10.91 -4.26 -5.97
N GLY A 206 -11.70 -4.02 -7.01
CA GLY A 206 -12.98 -3.29 -6.91
C GLY A 206 -13.99 -3.99 -6.01
N ILE A 207 -14.12 -5.33 -6.11
CA ILE A 207 -14.99 -6.11 -5.20
C ILE A 207 -14.49 -5.99 -3.76
N ALA A 208 -13.19 -6.15 -3.52
CA ALA A 208 -12.58 -6.01 -2.20
C ALA A 208 -12.86 -4.62 -1.58
N ALA A 209 -12.73 -3.55 -2.39
CA ALA A 209 -13.03 -2.18 -1.99
C ALA A 209 -14.52 -1.95 -1.66
N ARG A 210 -15.44 -2.45 -2.50
CA ARG A 210 -16.89 -2.36 -2.23
C ARG A 210 -17.25 -3.10 -0.95
N ARG A 211 -16.76 -4.33 -0.78
CA ARG A 211 -17.01 -5.13 0.43
C ARG A 211 -16.46 -4.45 1.68
N ALA A 212 -15.29 -3.83 1.59
CA ALA A 212 -14.71 -3.05 2.69
C ALA A 212 -15.64 -1.91 3.14
N LYS A 213 -16.17 -1.12 2.19
CA LYS A 213 -17.13 -0.05 2.48
C LYS A 213 -18.41 -0.59 3.13
N VAL A 214 -18.92 -1.74 2.68
CA VAL A 214 -20.11 -2.39 3.26
C VAL A 214 -19.88 -2.81 4.71
N VAL A 215 -18.80 -3.52 5.01
CA VAL A 215 -18.54 -4.01 6.37
C VAL A 215 -18.15 -2.88 7.32
N ALA A 216 -17.45 -1.84 6.84
CA ALA A 216 -17.15 -0.65 7.62
C ALA A 216 -18.43 0.08 8.03
N ALA A 217 -19.39 0.25 7.11
CA ALA A 217 -20.68 0.85 7.41
C ALA A 217 -21.49 0.02 8.41
N ALA A 218 -21.43 -1.32 8.32
CA ALA A 218 -22.08 -2.21 9.28
C ALA A 218 -21.46 -2.12 10.69
N ALA A 219 -20.13 -2.12 10.77
CA ALA A 219 -19.41 -1.98 12.04
C ALA A 219 -19.68 -0.64 12.73
N GLY A 220 -19.72 0.46 11.95
CA GLY A 220 -20.04 1.80 12.48
C GLY A 220 -21.44 1.89 13.09
N ARG A 221 -22.44 1.25 12.49
CA ARG A 221 -23.82 1.20 13.03
C ARG A 221 -23.92 0.40 14.33
N THR A 222 -23.14 -0.66 14.47
CA THR A 222 -23.10 -1.47 15.71
C THR A 222 -22.40 -0.73 16.85
N SER A 223 -21.34 0.04 16.53
CA SER A 223 -20.61 0.84 17.52
C SER A 223 -21.44 1.99 18.11
N THR A 224 -22.40 2.55 17.36
CA THR A 224 -23.32 3.58 17.89
C THR A 224 -24.40 3.04 18.84
N ILE A 225 -24.59 1.72 18.92
CA ILE A 225 -25.56 1.06 19.81
C ILE A 225 -24.87 0.52 21.08
N ASN A 226 -23.60 0.14 20.97
CA ASN A 226 -22.78 -0.33 22.10
C ASN A 226 -21.58 0.60 22.32
N SER A 227 -21.82 1.75 22.95
CA SER A 227 -20.75 2.58 23.52
C SER A 227 -20.13 1.88 24.73
N ALA A 228 -19.21 0.95 24.49
CA ALA A 228 -18.14 0.51 25.40
C ALA A 228 -17.48 -0.76 24.83
N SER A 229 -16.53 -0.58 23.94
CA SER A 229 -15.39 -1.49 23.85
C SER A 229 -14.20 -0.65 23.44
N ASP A 230 -13.40 -0.33 24.45
CA ASP A 230 -12.09 0.30 24.36
C ASP A 230 -11.27 -0.34 23.23
N TRP A 231 -11.22 0.33 22.08
CA TRP A 231 -10.15 0.09 21.14
C TRP A 231 -9.02 1.04 21.50
N PRO A 232 -7.84 0.54 21.92
CA PRO A 232 -6.69 1.41 22.06
C PRO A 232 -6.33 1.89 20.66
N SER A 233 -6.66 3.15 20.36
CA SER A 233 -6.09 3.91 19.26
C SER A 233 -4.57 3.84 19.43
N THR A 234 -3.96 2.84 18.80
CA THR A 234 -2.51 2.79 18.61
C THR A 234 -2.21 3.75 17.46
N SER A 235 -2.31 5.04 17.78
CA SER A 235 -1.56 6.11 17.15
C SER A 235 -0.07 5.85 17.41
N ALA A 236 0.48 4.82 16.78
CA ALA A 236 1.90 4.51 16.76
C ALA A 236 2.46 4.95 15.40
N THR A 237 3.13 6.08 15.50
CA THR A 237 4.04 6.79 14.59
C THR A 237 4.96 5.85 13.79
N ALA A 238 4.93 5.90 12.44
CA ALA A 238 6.03 5.43 11.56
C ALA A 238 5.78 5.65 10.04
N TRP A 239 4.98 6.64 9.60
CA TRP A 239 4.65 6.72 8.16
C TRP A 239 4.57 8.16 7.66
N GLN A 240 5.72 8.83 7.61
CA GLN A 240 5.86 10.13 6.92
C GLN A 240 7.12 10.26 6.03
N SER A 241 8.13 9.40 6.12
CA SER A 241 9.32 9.56 5.28
C SER A 241 9.15 8.89 3.91
N GLN A 242 8.35 9.50 3.02
CA GLN A 242 8.55 9.44 1.56
C GLN A 242 7.53 10.25 0.75
N LEU A 243 6.62 11.02 1.37
CA LEU A 243 5.71 11.93 0.64
C LEU A 243 6.12 13.41 0.66
N ASN A 244 7.23 13.78 1.32
CA ASN A 244 7.82 15.12 1.25
C ASN A 244 9.30 15.02 0.85
N SER A 245 9.56 14.81 -0.43
CA SER A 245 10.76 15.36 -1.07
C SER A 245 10.26 16.35 -2.12
N GLU A 246 10.86 17.54 -2.15
CA GLU A 246 10.53 18.69 -3.02
C GLU A 246 9.60 19.78 -2.43
N ALA A 247 10.04 20.39 -1.32
CA ALA A 247 9.89 21.83 -1.14
C ALA A 247 11.29 22.39 -0.87
N GLY A 248 11.85 23.10 -1.85
CA GLY A 248 13.22 23.58 -1.85
C GLY A 248 13.54 24.50 -0.67
N SER A 249 14.65 24.22 -0.01
CA SER A 249 15.36 25.20 0.81
C SER A 249 16.74 25.39 0.18
N THR A 250 16.83 26.37 -0.72
CA THR A 250 18.09 27.02 -1.06
C THR A 250 18.42 28.01 0.07
N LEU A 251 19.36 27.66 0.93
CA LEU A 251 20.05 28.62 1.79
C LEU A 251 21.48 28.81 1.25
N PRO A 252 21.98 30.05 1.12
CA PRO A 252 23.33 30.35 0.66
C PRO A 252 24.35 30.14 1.80
N PRO A 253 25.66 30.05 1.51
CA PRO A 253 26.67 29.83 2.53
C PRO A 253 26.84 31.09 3.40
N ALA A 254 27.08 30.87 4.69
CA ALA A 254 27.36 31.91 5.66
C ALA A 254 28.73 32.54 5.40
N ASP A 255 28.74 33.82 5.04
CA ASP A 255 29.93 34.66 5.04
C ASP A 255 29.88 35.64 6.22
N ALA A 256 31.07 35.93 6.74
CA ALA A 256 31.38 36.65 7.95
C ALA A 256 30.99 38.14 7.88
N GLY A 257 30.70 38.73 9.04
CA GLY A 257 30.68 40.18 9.21
C GLY A 257 29.74 40.68 10.30
N LEU A 258 30.26 40.86 11.51
CA LEU A 258 29.64 41.65 12.58
C LEU A 258 29.50 43.12 12.14
N PRO A 259 28.42 43.83 12.52
CA PRO A 259 28.32 45.26 12.24
C PRO A 259 29.12 46.09 13.25
N GLU A 260 29.95 46.96 12.69
CA GLU A 260 30.75 47.96 13.38
C GLU A 260 29.94 49.24 13.66
N GLY A 261 30.15 49.80 14.85
CA GLY A 261 30.13 51.24 15.08
C GLY A 261 29.17 51.72 16.16
N ALA A 262 29.49 52.71 17.00
CA ALA A 262 30.75 53.41 17.22
C ALA A 262 30.58 54.34 18.45
N ARG A 263 31.72 54.70 19.04
CA ARG A 263 32.10 56.01 19.65
C ARG A 263 32.28 56.10 21.17
N ALA A 264 33.55 56.38 21.49
CA ALA A 264 34.08 57.41 22.39
C ALA A 264 33.76 57.31 23.89
N GLY A 265 34.71 57.45 24.83
CA GLY A 265 36.13 57.76 24.76
C GLY A 265 36.67 58.09 26.16
N SER A 266 38.00 58.17 26.23
CA SER A 266 38.80 58.92 27.21
C SER A 266 39.16 58.30 28.59
N ARG A 267 40.49 58.13 28.72
CA ARG A 267 41.39 58.62 29.79
C ARG A 267 41.62 57.82 31.09
N HIS A 268 42.92 57.49 31.22
CA HIS A 268 43.84 57.71 32.37
C HIS A 268 44.01 56.64 33.46
N ALA A 269 45.16 55.96 33.38
CA ALA A 269 46.31 56.00 34.29
C ALA A 269 46.23 55.55 35.76
N ARG A 270 47.36 54.97 36.18
CA ARG A 270 47.86 54.60 37.54
C ARG A 270 47.41 53.19 37.98
N ARG A 271 48.25 52.35 38.55
CA ARG A 271 49.61 52.47 39.08
C ARG A 271 50.25 51.07 39.11
#